data_AF-A0A6M3J472-F1
#
_entry.id   AF-A0A6M3J472-F1
#
_cell.length_a   1.000
_cell.length_b   1.000
_cell.length_c   1.000
_cell.angle_alpha   90.00
_cell.angle_beta   90.00
_cell.angle_gamma   90.00
#
_symmetry.space_group_name_H-M   'P 1'
#
loop_
_entity.id
_entity.type
_entity.pdbx_description
1 polymer ?
#
loop_
_entity_poly.entity_id
_entity_poly.type
_entity_poly.pdbx_seq_one_letter_code
_entity_poly.pdbx_strand_id
1 'polypeptide(L)'
;MLSKFWEDLSNEIERMSPTDILITLDRQRPYDGQPWTDTGERGATEIKGITFRDLRDCFIRACFDSSGLSDHEKRNIKSVYDLDWENIDIIAVSQNLSCWVEKYMGIFPNVTKLGNDVWKHIPTIELPSEES
;
A
#
# COMPACT_ATOMS: atom_id res chain seq x y z
N MET A 1 -10.86 -4.63 29.08
CA MET A 1 -11.26 -5.54 27.97
C MET A 1 -11.11 -4.84 26.63
N LEU A 2 -11.68 -3.63 26.45
CA LEU A 2 -11.45 -2.78 25.27
C LEU A 2 -9.98 -2.38 25.05
N SER A 3 -9.23 -2.04 26.10
CA SER A 3 -7.81 -1.63 25.96
C SER A 3 -6.91 -2.71 25.37
N LYS A 4 -7.08 -3.96 25.84
CA LYS A 4 -6.31 -5.11 25.37
C LYS A 4 -6.63 -5.45 23.91
N PHE A 5 -7.88 -5.32 23.48
CA PHE A 5 -8.27 -5.53 22.09
C PHE A 5 -7.58 -4.53 21.15
N TRP A 6 -7.57 -3.24 21.49
CA TRP A 6 -6.92 -2.21 20.68
C TRP A 6 -5.40 -2.37 20.63
N GLU A 7 -4.80 -2.81 21.74
CA GLU A 7 -3.36 -3.11 21.81
C GLU A 7 -3.00 -4.34 20.95
N ASP A 8 -3.75 -5.44 21.08
CA ASP A 8 -3.57 -6.64 20.26
C ASP A 8 -3.79 -6.33 18.76
N LEU A 9 -4.80 -5.51 18.43
CA LEU A 9 -5.06 -5.07 17.06
C LEU A 9 -3.95 -4.18 16.51
N SER A 10 -3.44 -3.23 17.30
CA SER A 10 -2.33 -2.37 16.92
C SER A 10 -1.06 -3.19 16.66
N ASN A 11 -0.78 -4.19 17.49
CA ASN A 11 0.36 -5.08 17.33
C ASN A 11 0.25 -5.93 16.06
N GLU A 12 -0.94 -6.42 15.72
CA GLU A 12 -1.13 -7.20 14.48
C GLU A 12 -1.06 -6.31 13.24
N ILE A 13 -1.59 -5.08 13.30
CA ILE A 13 -1.44 -4.08 12.22
C ILE A 13 0.04 -3.78 11.97
N GLU A 14 0.79 -3.51 13.05
CA GLU A 14 2.23 -3.24 13.00
C GLU A 14 3.02 -4.46 12.50
N ARG A 15 2.57 -5.70 12.80
CA ARG A 15 3.17 -6.91 12.23
C ARG A 15 2.93 -7.04 10.73
N MET A 16 1.72 -6.71 10.26
CA MET A 16 1.35 -6.81 8.84
C MET A 16 1.94 -5.69 7.98
N SER A 17 2.09 -4.50 8.54
CA SER A 17 2.61 -3.31 7.88
C SER A 17 3.47 -2.52 8.88
N PRO A 18 4.73 -2.94 9.09
CA PRO A 18 5.59 -2.32 10.08
C PRO A 18 5.87 -0.85 9.71
N THR A 19 5.52 0.02 10.65
CA THR A 19 5.82 1.46 10.65
C THR A 19 6.97 1.79 11.60
N ASP A 20 7.36 0.85 12.48
CA ASP A 20 8.53 0.94 13.33
C ASP A 20 9.79 1.06 12.46
N ILE A 21 10.55 2.12 12.73
CA ILE A 21 11.74 2.46 11.97
C ILE A 21 12.84 1.41 12.10
N LEU A 22 12.98 0.77 13.26
CA LEU A 22 14.01 -0.25 13.49
C LEU A 22 13.67 -1.53 12.72
N ILE A 23 12.39 -1.91 12.67
CA ILE A 23 11.92 -3.03 11.83
C ILE A 23 12.10 -2.69 10.35
N THR A 24 11.82 -1.44 9.96
CA THR A 24 11.94 -1.02 8.56
C THR A 24 13.37 -0.96 8.04
N LEU A 25 14.32 -0.62 8.91
CA LEU A 25 15.75 -0.61 8.57
C LEU A 25 16.37 -2.01 8.52
N ASP A 26 15.70 -3.04 9.04
CA ASP A 26 16.18 -4.42 8.91
C ASP A 26 15.96 -4.95 7.49
N ARG A 27 17.05 -4.99 6.72
CA ARG A 27 17.06 -5.56 5.36
C ARG A 27 16.73 -7.05 5.32
N GLN A 28 16.91 -7.79 6.42
CA GLN A 28 16.66 -9.23 6.50
C GLN A 28 15.22 -9.56 6.96
N ARG A 29 14.36 -8.55 7.14
CA ARG A 29 12.96 -8.77 7.52
C ARG A 29 12.24 -9.69 6.51
N PRO A 30 11.36 -10.59 6.97
CA PRO A 30 10.64 -11.51 6.09
C PRO A 30 9.61 -10.77 5.21
N TYR A 31 9.24 -11.40 4.10
CA TYR A 31 8.16 -10.98 3.20
C TYR A 31 6.88 -11.77 3.51
N ASP A 32 6.38 -11.68 4.75
CA ASP A 32 5.25 -12.47 5.27
C ASP A 32 3.93 -11.67 5.37
N GLY A 33 3.90 -10.47 4.81
CA GLY A 33 2.68 -9.68 4.62
C GLY A 33 1.74 -10.28 3.57
N GLN A 34 0.67 -9.53 3.24
CA GLN A 34 -0.25 -9.96 2.19
C GLN A 34 0.48 -10.05 0.84
N PRO A 35 0.26 -11.09 0.01
CA PRO A 35 1.05 -11.32 -1.21
C PRO A 35 1.16 -10.11 -2.17
N TRP A 36 0.12 -9.27 -2.22
CA TRP A 36 0.03 -8.08 -3.08
C TRP A 36 0.53 -6.77 -2.44
N THR A 37 1.04 -6.81 -1.21
CA THR A 37 1.66 -5.65 -0.56
C THR A 37 3.18 -5.68 -0.69
N ASP A 38 3.82 -4.52 -0.55
CA ASP A 38 5.27 -4.37 -0.46
C ASP A 38 5.90 -5.09 0.75
N THR A 39 5.08 -5.55 1.69
CA THR A 39 5.47 -6.41 2.82
C THR A 39 5.33 -7.91 2.54
N GLY A 40 4.68 -8.32 1.44
CA GLY A 40 4.53 -9.72 1.03
C GLY A 40 5.35 -10.10 -0.20
N GLU A 41 4.94 -11.15 -0.92
CA GLU A 41 5.64 -11.70 -2.10
C GLU A 41 6.01 -10.63 -3.14
N ARG A 42 5.09 -9.70 -3.40
CA ARG A 42 5.32 -8.56 -4.28
C ARG A 42 6.58 -7.76 -3.90
N GLY A 43 6.79 -7.52 -2.61
CA GLY A 43 7.92 -6.77 -2.07
C GLY A 43 9.29 -7.40 -2.34
N ALA A 44 9.34 -8.71 -2.62
CA ALA A 44 10.57 -9.42 -2.95
C ALA A 44 11.05 -9.18 -4.40
N THR A 45 10.27 -8.44 -5.20
CA THR A 45 10.55 -8.23 -6.62
C THR A 45 11.74 -7.30 -6.84
N GLU A 46 12.76 -7.79 -7.54
CA GLU A 46 13.93 -6.99 -7.88
C GLU A 46 13.59 -5.96 -8.96
N ILE A 47 13.92 -4.69 -8.69
CA ILE A 47 13.73 -3.58 -9.63
C ILE A 47 14.79 -3.65 -10.73
N LYS A 48 14.36 -3.82 -12.00
CA LYS A 48 15.23 -3.96 -13.18
C LYS A 48 14.73 -3.13 -14.36
N GLY A 49 15.65 -2.62 -15.17
CA GLY A 49 15.32 -1.99 -16.45
C GLY A 49 14.77 -0.56 -16.35
N ILE A 50 14.83 0.06 -15.16
CA ILE A 50 14.44 1.46 -14.94
C ILE A 50 15.61 2.26 -14.36
N THR A 51 15.62 3.57 -14.58
CA THR A 51 16.63 4.48 -14.04
C THR A 51 16.23 5.07 -12.68
N PHE A 52 17.16 5.70 -11.96
CA PHE A 52 16.81 6.47 -10.76
C PHE A 52 15.85 7.64 -11.04
N ARG A 53 15.87 8.19 -12.25
CA ARG A 53 14.90 9.23 -12.66
C ARG A 53 13.50 8.63 -12.73
N ASP A 54 13.37 7.46 -13.36
CA ASP A 54 12.10 6.74 -13.44
C ASP A 54 11.56 6.41 -12.06
N LEU A 55 12.43 5.95 -11.15
CA LEU A 55 12.06 5.67 -9.76
C LEU A 55 11.54 6.93 -9.05
N ARG A 56 12.21 8.08 -9.21
CA ARG A 56 11.76 9.37 -8.67
C ARG A 56 10.41 9.80 -9.28
N ASP A 57 10.24 9.64 -10.58
CA ASP A 57 9.00 10.00 -11.26
C ASP A 57 7.84 9.09 -10.81
N CYS A 58 8.10 7.80 -10.56
CA CYS A 58 7.14 6.89 -9.94
C CYS A 58 6.74 7.35 -8.53
N PHE A 59 7.69 7.80 -7.71
CA PHE A 59 7.39 8.34 -6.38
C PHE A 59 6.51 9.60 -6.45
N ILE A 60 6.83 10.54 -7.34
CA ILE A 60 6.01 11.75 -7.52
C ILE A 60 4.59 11.36 -7.94
N ARG A 61 4.44 10.47 -8.93
CA ARG A 61 3.12 9.97 -9.36
C ARG A 61 2.36 9.32 -8.21
N ALA A 62 3.03 8.51 -7.39
CA ALA A 62 2.43 7.88 -6.22
C ALA A 62 1.90 8.88 -5.19
N CYS A 63 2.64 9.96 -4.91
CA CYS A 63 2.19 11.02 -4.01
C CYS A 63 0.89 11.66 -4.52
N PHE A 64 0.83 11.98 -5.82
CA PHE A 64 -0.37 12.56 -6.43
C PHE A 64 -1.54 11.57 -6.49
N ASP A 65 -1.30 10.29 -6.73
CA ASP A 65 -2.37 9.28 -6.75
C ASP A 65 -2.92 9.00 -5.34
N SER A 66 -2.08 9.12 -4.30
CA SER A 66 -2.51 9.00 -2.90
C SER A 66 -3.17 10.27 -2.34
N SER A 67 -3.07 11.41 -3.02
CA SER A 67 -3.60 12.69 -2.54
C SER A 67 -5.13 12.81 -2.59
N GLY A 68 -5.83 11.88 -3.25
CA GLY A 68 -7.29 11.97 -3.46
C GLY A 68 -7.76 13.10 -4.38
N LEU A 69 -6.83 13.92 -4.89
CA LEU A 69 -7.13 15.02 -5.81
C LEU A 69 -7.64 14.51 -7.16
N SER A 70 -8.63 15.19 -7.72
CA SER A 70 -9.07 14.99 -9.10
C SER A 70 -8.00 15.48 -10.09
N ASP A 71 -8.08 15.01 -11.34
CA ASP A 71 -7.16 15.45 -12.41
C ASP A 71 -7.19 16.96 -12.66
N HIS A 72 -8.33 17.62 -12.40
CA HIS A 72 -8.45 19.07 -12.49
C HIS A 72 -7.66 19.76 -11.37
N GLU A 73 -7.75 19.26 -10.14
CA GLU A 73 -7.03 19.81 -8.98
C GLU A 73 -5.53 19.58 -9.11
N LYS A 74 -5.10 18.39 -9.55
CA LYS A 74 -3.67 18.06 -9.78
C LYS A 74 -2.98 19.07 -10.71
N ARG A 75 -3.68 19.66 -11.69
CA ARG A 75 -3.11 20.67 -12.60
C ARG A 75 -2.77 21.99 -11.93
N ASN A 76 -3.39 22.29 -10.81
CA ASN A 76 -3.16 23.53 -10.05
C ASN A 76 -2.05 23.37 -9.00
N ILE A 77 -1.63 22.13 -8.73
CA ILE A 77 -0.55 21.80 -7.81
C ILE A 77 0.77 21.72 -8.57
N LYS A 78 1.78 22.47 -8.15
CA LYS A 78 3.06 22.56 -8.85
C LYS A 78 4.08 21.54 -8.36
N SER A 79 3.96 21.12 -7.11
CA SER A 79 4.96 20.31 -6.44
C SER A 79 4.35 19.35 -5.43
N VAL A 80 5.07 18.28 -5.12
CA VAL A 80 4.72 17.37 -4.02
C VAL A 80 4.75 18.08 -2.65
N TYR A 81 5.48 19.19 -2.51
CA TYR A 81 5.47 20.00 -1.29
C TYR A 81 4.16 20.76 -1.08
N ASP A 82 3.35 20.92 -2.13
CA ASP A 82 2.08 21.64 -2.07
C ASP A 82 0.90 20.68 -1.78
N LEU A 83 1.17 19.39 -1.56
CA LEU A 83 0.16 18.40 -1.20
C LEU A 83 -0.21 18.50 0.29
N ASP A 84 -1.46 18.14 0.60
CA ASP A 84 -1.94 18.04 1.97
C ASP A 84 -1.44 16.75 2.64
N TRP A 85 -0.19 16.78 3.11
CA TRP A 85 0.48 15.65 3.73
C TRP A 85 -0.17 15.19 5.04
N GLU A 86 -0.96 16.04 5.70
CA GLU A 86 -1.66 15.66 6.93
C GLU A 86 -2.78 14.64 6.66
N ASN A 87 -3.33 14.64 5.45
CA ASN A 87 -4.43 13.77 5.04
C ASN A 87 -4.00 12.66 4.05
N ILE A 88 -2.71 12.58 3.70
CA ILE A 88 -2.18 11.52 2.85
C ILE A 88 -1.77 10.32 3.71
N ASP A 89 -2.34 9.16 3.40
CA ASP A 89 -1.85 7.89 3.91
C ASP A 89 -0.52 7.52 3.24
N ILE A 90 0.56 7.50 4.03
CA ILE A 90 1.89 7.17 3.54
C ILE A 90 2.01 5.71 3.09
N ILE A 91 1.20 4.80 3.64
CA ILE A 91 1.15 3.41 3.20
C ILE A 91 0.56 3.34 1.78
N ALA A 92 -0.47 4.15 1.50
CA ALA A 92 -1.01 4.27 0.14
C ALA A 92 0.06 4.80 -0.84
N VAL A 93 0.91 5.75 -0.41
CA VAL A 93 2.05 6.22 -1.24
C VAL A 93 3.02 5.08 -1.55
N SER A 94 3.40 4.27 -0.56
CA SER A 94 4.31 3.12 -0.77
C SER A 94 3.73 2.10 -1.75
N GLN A 95 2.44 1.76 -1.59
CA GLN A 95 1.75 0.82 -2.48
C GLN A 95 1.65 1.36 -3.91
N ASN A 96 1.26 2.63 -4.07
CA ASN A 96 1.18 3.30 -5.37
C ASN A 96 2.55 3.44 -6.04
N LEU A 97 3.62 3.70 -5.29
CA LEU A 97 4.99 3.73 -5.79
C LEU A 97 5.35 2.39 -6.43
N SER A 98 5.13 1.29 -5.70
CA SER A 98 5.38 -0.05 -6.21
C SER A 98 4.56 -0.33 -7.48
N CYS A 99 3.31 0.17 -7.57
CA CYS A 99 2.47 -0.01 -8.77
C CYS A 99 3.04 0.74 -9.98
N TRP A 100 3.55 1.95 -9.78
CA TRP A 100 4.19 2.72 -10.85
C TRP A 100 5.53 2.10 -11.28
N VAL A 101 6.33 1.62 -10.34
CA VAL A 101 7.58 0.90 -10.63
C VAL A 101 7.31 -0.31 -11.51
N GLU A 102 6.32 -1.14 -11.18
CA GLU A 102 5.92 -2.28 -12.01
C GLU A 102 5.46 -1.87 -13.42
N LYS A 103 4.71 -0.76 -13.55
CA LYS A 103 4.29 -0.24 -14.85
C LYS A 103 5.47 0.19 -15.70
N TYR A 104 6.46 0.86 -15.10
CA TYR A 104 7.68 1.26 -15.79
C TYR A 104 8.58 0.07 -16.15
N MET A 105 8.56 -0.98 -15.34
CA MET A 105 9.24 -2.25 -15.62
C MET A 105 8.49 -3.13 -16.64
N GLY A 106 7.23 -2.81 -16.97
CA GLY A 106 6.41 -3.60 -17.89
C GLY A 106 5.84 -4.90 -17.31
N ILE A 107 5.77 -5.02 -15.98
CA ILE A 107 5.35 -6.24 -15.26
C ILE A 107 4.04 -6.08 -14.49
N PHE A 108 3.37 -4.92 -14.57
CA PHE A 108 2.16 -4.66 -13.79
C PHE A 108 0.91 -5.44 -14.30
N PRO A 109 0.09 -6.04 -13.42
CA PRO A 109 0.36 -6.30 -12.00
C PRO A 109 1.35 -7.46 -11.85
N ASN A 110 2.38 -7.28 -11.03
CA ASN A 110 3.46 -8.26 -10.91
C ASN A 110 3.05 -9.53 -10.15
N VAL A 111 2.13 -9.40 -9.20
CA VAL A 111 1.42 -10.54 -8.61
C VAL A 111 0.01 -10.54 -9.16
N THR A 112 -0.40 -11.68 -9.74
CA THR A 112 -1.74 -11.88 -10.26
C THR A 112 -2.76 -11.49 -9.19
N LYS A 113 -3.80 -10.75 -9.57
CA LYS A 113 -4.96 -10.49 -8.69
C LYS A 113 -5.32 -11.81 -8.01
N LEU A 114 -5.53 -11.78 -6.69
CA LEU A 114 -6.28 -12.83 -6.00
C LEU A 114 -7.43 -13.21 -6.93
N GLY A 115 -7.38 -14.44 -7.45
CA GLY A 115 -8.44 -14.92 -8.32
C GLY A 115 -9.77 -14.71 -7.62
N ASN A 116 -10.85 -14.62 -8.39
CA ASN A 116 -12.24 -14.50 -7.90
C ASN A 116 -12.66 -15.59 -6.88
N ASP A 117 -11.75 -16.43 -6.40
CA ASP A 117 -11.93 -17.54 -5.47
C ASP A 117 -11.70 -17.17 -4.01
N VAL A 118 -10.96 -16.10 -3.69
CA VAL A 118 -10.72 -15.71 -2.28
C VAL A 118 -11.99 -15.17 -1.62
N TRP A 119 -12.85 -14.49 -2.40
CA TRP A 119 -14.17 -14.03 -1.94
C TRP A 119 -15.22 -15.16 -1.86
N LYS A 120 -14.94 -16.36 -2.36
CA LYS A 120 -15.88 -17.50 -2.30
C LYS A 120 -15.81 -18.26 -0.98
N HIS A 121 -14.80 -18.02 -0.16
CA HIS A 121 -14.54 -18.80 1.06
C HIS A 121 -14.53 -17.96 2.33
N ILE A 122 -14.80 -16.65 2.22
CA ILE A 122 -15.08 -15.82 3.38
C ILE A 122 -16.49 -16.19 3.85
N PRO A 123 -16.65 -16.71 5.08
CA PRO A 123 -17.97 -16.93 5.64
C PRO A 123 -18.71 -15.59 5.66
N THR A 124 -19.84 -15.49 4.97
CA THR A 124 -20.71 -14.33 5.08
C THR A 124 -21.15 -14.24 6.54
N ILE A 125 -20.68 -13.22 7.27
CA ILE A 125 -21.24 -12.91 8.58
C ILE A 125 -22.62 -12.34 8.30
N GLU A 126 -23.67 -13.12 8.58
CA GLU A 126 -25.03 -12.61 8.61
C GLU A 126 -25.10 -11.55 9.70
N LEU A 127 -25.14 -10.28 9.30
CA LEU A 127 -25.47 -9.20 10.22
C LEU A 127 -26.92 -9.42 10.67
N PRO A 128 -27.22 -9.36 11.98
CA PRO A 128 -28.59 -9.48 12.45
C PRO A 128 -29.43 -8.39 11.77
N SER A 129 -30.53 -8.81 11.13
CA SER A 129 -31.49 -7.88 10.56
C SER A 129 -31.98 -6.95 11.67
N GLU A 130 -31.84 -5.64 11.47
CA GLU A 130 -32.51 -4.66 12.31
C GLU A 130 -34.02 -4.87 12.13
N GLU A 131 -34.64 -5.56 13.09
CA GLU A 131 -36.08 -5.65 13.21
C GLU A 131 -36.61 -4.24 13.51
N SER A 132 -37.34 -3.68 12.55
CA SER A 132 -38.14 -2.47 12.65
C SER A 132 -39.44 -2.69 13.41
#